data_AF-A0A7J8ZSY5-F1
#
_entry.id   AF-A0A7J8ZSY5-F1
#
_cell.length_a   1.000
_cell.length_b   1.000
_cell.length_c   1.000
_cell.angle_alpha   90.00
_cell.angle_beta   90.00
_cell.angle_gamma   90.00
#
_symmetry.space_group_name_H-M   'P 1'
#
loop_
_entity.id
_entity.type
_entity.pdbx_description
1 polymer ?
#
loop_
_entity_poly.entity_id
_entity_poly.type
_entity_poly.pdbx_seq_one_letter_code
_entity_poly.pdbx_strand_id
1 'polypeptide(L)'
;MVCAYLVYTGMSAEEALQLYAQKRTTNNEGVSIPSQRRYVGYWEKLLSFTRGIGNGPVDVHLPQPCSRELRRIRLYDTVNTNSVFFVVSELQEIPDQMNRPPVEVAKRCCRQIKKGSEANCSPRYFLSYVEGDEEGATQESEEPRVVVQMDTESPILYQKNCLDYRFNKPVEVKGDVRVIFYQKLIGGRLFYACFNTAFIKSSLLQFTIRDLDKVGSAGRSICGPAFCVELLFGPANRSLSSAFSSNYDVMNLY
;
A
#
# COMPACT_ATOMS: atom_id res chain seq x y z
N MET A 1 1.92 -14.68 13.99
CA MET A 1 2.31 -16.09 13.75
C MET A 1 1.21 -17.07 14.13
N VAL A 2 0.68 -17.07 15.37
CA VAL A 2 -0.44 -17.96 15.74
C VAL A 2 -1.63 -17.84 14.79
N CYS A 3 -2.12 -16.63 14.51
CA CYS A 3 -3.22 -16.44 13.55
C CYS A 3 -2.87 -16.96 12.14
N ALA A 4 -1.63 -16.83 11.68
CA ALA A 4 -1.22 -17.34 10.36
C ALA A 4 -1.25 -18.87 10.32
N TYR A 5 -0.90 -19.54 11.43
CA TYR A 5 -1.05 -20.99 11.57
C TYR A 5 -2.53 -21.41 11.57
N LEU A 6 -3.39 -20.70 12.30
CA LEU A 6 -4.84 -20.97 12.29
C LEU A 6 -5.44 -20.81 10.88
N VAL A 7 -5.00 -19.78 10.14
CA VAL A 7 -5.35 -19.59 8.74
C VAL A 7 -4.86 -20.75 7.88
N TYR A 8 -3.62 -21.21 8.08
CA TYR A 8 -3.10 -22.40 7.41
C TYR A 8 -3.90 -23.66 7.70
N THR A 9 -4.56 -23.77 8.85
CA THR A 9 -5.46 -24.89 9.18
C THR A 9 -6.88 -24.76 8.61
N GLY A 10 -7.17 -23.72 7.83
CA GLY A 10 -8.46 -23.54 7.14
C GLY A 10 -9.40 -22.51 7.75
N MET A 11 -8.97 -21.72 8.73
CA MET A 11 -9.76 -20.56 9.21
C MET A 11 -9.57 -19.35 8.31
N SER A 12 -10.56 -18.45 8.26
CA SER A 12 -10.33 -17.13 7.67
C SER A 12 -9.39 -16.29 8.54
N ALA A 13 -8.74 -15.29 7.93
CA ALA A 13 -7.89 -14.34 8.64
C ALA A 13 -8.65 -13.62 9.76
N GLU A 14 -9.89 -13.23 9.49
CA GLU A 14 -10.75 -12.55 10.46
C GLU A 14 -11.08 -13.43 11.67
N GLU A 15 -11.52 -14.67 11.42
CA GLU A 15 -11.81 -15.65 12.48
C GLU A 15 -10.57 -15.97 13.30
N ALA A 16 -9.43 -16.19 12.65
CA ALA A 16 -8.17 -16.49 13.33
C ALA A 16 -7.70 -15.31 14.22
N LEU A 17 -7.85 -14.08 13.75
CA LEU A 17 -7.53 -12.86 14.52
C LEU A 17 -8.47 -12.70 15.72
N GLN A 18 -9.76 -12.94 15.54
CA GLN A 18 -10.78 -12.81 16.58
C GLN A 18 -10.68 -13.92 17.63
N LEU A 19 -10.48 -15.17 17.21
CA LEU A 19 -10.25 -16.30 18.12
C LEU A 19 -9.00 -16.07 18.97
N TYR A 20 -7.91 -15.62 18.35
CA TYR A 20 -6.69 -15.29 19.09
C TYR A 20 -6.93 -14.18 20.12
N ALA A 21 -7.66 -13.12 19.77
CA ALA A 21 -7.99 -12.04 20.69
C ALA A 21 -8.79 -12.54 21.90
N GLN A 22 -9.83 -13.34 21.68
CA GLN A 22 -10.67 -13.92 22.73
C GLN A 22 -9.91 -14.86 23.66
N LYS A 23 -9.03 -15.70 23.10
CA LYS A 23 -8.29 -16.70 23.89
C LYS A 23 -7.10 -16.12 24.63
N ARG A 24 -6.45 -15.10 24.08
CA ARG A 24 -5.20 -14.56 24.63
C ARG A 24 -5.41 -13.37 25.58
N THR A 25 -6.52 -12.65 25.46
CA THR A 25 -6.75 -11.38 26.16
C THR A 25 -8.14 -11.31 26.78
N THR A 26 -8.30 -10.52 27.85
CA THR A 26 -9.59 -10.30 28.53
C THR A 26 -10.38 -9.12 27.97
N ASN A 27 -9.73 -8.25 27.18
CA ASN A 27 -10.32 -7.05 26.57
C ASN A 27 -10.55 -7.20 25.05
N ASN A 28 -10.34 -8.39 24.51
CA ASN A 28 -10.41 -8.70 23.07
C ASN A 28 -9.42 -7.89 22.20
N GLU A 29 -8.31 -7.42 22.78
CA GLU A 29 -7.23 -6.74 22.05
C GLU A 29 -6.08 -7.71 21.74
N GLY A 30 -6.31 -8.65 20.84
CA GLY A 30 -5.27 -9.59 20.38
C GLY A 30 -4.21 -8.92 19.49
N VAL A 31 -4.35 -9.08 18.17
CA VAL A 31 -3.49 -8.41 17.19
C VAL A 31 -4.13 -7.07 16.82
N SER A 32 -3.66 -5.99 17.45
CA SER A 32 -4.22 -4.64 17.32
C SER A 32 -3.48 -3.74 16.32
N ILE A 33 -2.26 -4.10 15.91
CA ILE A 33 -1.49 -3.32 14.93
C ILE A 33 -2.04 -3.59 13.51
N PRO A 34 -2.55 -2.57 12.79
CA PRO A 34 -3.15 -2.76 11.46
C PRO A 34 -2.27 -3.49 10.46
N SER A 35 -0.98 -3.15 10.37
CA SER A 35 -0.09 -3.87 9.44
C SER A 35 0.11 -5.34 9.81
N GLN A 36 0.06 -5.70 11.10
CA GLN A 36 0.12 -7.12 11.48
C GLN A 36 -1.12 -7.87 11.00
N ARG A 37 -2.31 -7.28 11.15
CA ARG A 37 -3.58 -7.84 10.65
C ARG A 37 -3.56 -7.96 9.12
N ARG A 38 -3.05 -6.93 8.43
CA ARG A 38 -2.87 -6.91 6.97
C ARG A 38 -2.02 -8.09 6.49
N TYR A 39 -0.93 -8.41 7.18
CA TYR A 39 -0.07 -9.55 6.81
C TYR A 39 -0.72 -10.91 7.06
N VAL A 40 -1.64 -11.03 8.03
CA VAL A 40 -2.47 -12.25 8.16
C VAL A 40 -3.43 -12.39 6.99
N GLY A 41 -4.04 -11.29 6.55
CA GLY A 41 -4.89 -11.28 5.34
C GLY A 41 -4.09 -11.49 4.04
N TYR A 42 -2.84 -11.04 3.97
CA TYR A 42 -1.94 -11.40 2.87
C TYR A 42 -1.68 -12.90 2.86
N TRP A 43 -1.38 -13.49 4.01
CA TRP A 43 -1.13 -14.92 4.13
C TRP A 43 -2.33 -15.77 3.67
N GLU A 44 -3.54 -15.42 4.09
CA GLU A 44 -4.79 -16.06 3.65
C GLU A 44 -4.91 -16.11 2.12
N LYS A 45 -4.60 -15.00 1.44
CA LYS A 45 -4.64 -14.90 -0.04
C LYS A 45 -3.65 -15.80 -0.76
N LEU A 46 -2.61 -16.28 -0.07
CA LEU A 46 -1.61 -17.16 -0.68
C LEU A 46 -1.97 -18.64 -0.53
N LEU A 47 -3.02 -18.96 0.24
CA LEU A 47 -3.42 -20.34 0.49
C LEU A 47 -4.53 -20.76 -0.45
N SER A 48 -4.44 -21.98 -0.95
CA SER A 48 -5.51 -22.65 -1.68
C SER A 48 -5.81 -24.00 -1.02
N PHE A 49 -7.09 -24.23 -0.76
CA PHE A 49 -7.56 -25.45 -0.10
C PHE A 49 -8.22 -26.34 -1.14
N THR A 50 -7.62 -27.49 -1.44
CA THR A 50 -8.23 -28.48 -2.32
C THR A 50 -9.48 -29.06 -1.65
N ARG A 51 -10.66 -28.79 -2.21
CA ARG A 51 -11.93 -29.36 -1.72
C ARG A 51 -12.03 -30.83 -2.14
N GLY A 52 -11.52 -31.72 -1.29
CA GLY A 52 -11.66 -33.17 -1.38
C GLY A 52 -11.94 -33.79 -0.02
N ILE A 53 -12.51 -35.00 0.01
CA ILE A 53 -12.78 -35.75 1.25
C ILE A 53 -11.44 -36.13 1.89
N GLY A 54 -11.02 -35.33 2.86
CA GLY A 54 -9.75 -35.46 3.58
C GLY A 54 -8.97 -34.15 3.56
N ASN A 55 -8.35 -33.81 4.68
CA ASN A 55 -7.44 -32.66 4.83
C ASN A 55 -6.23 -32.83 3.90
N GLY A 56 -6.41 -32.54 2.61
CA GLY A 56 -5.35 -32.51 1.61
C GLY A 56 -4.30 -31.47 1.96
N PRO A 57 -3.11 -31.54 1.35
CA PRO A 57 -2.08 -30.53 1.55
C PRO A 57 -2.60 -29.15 1.15
N VAL A 58 -2.25 -28.13 1.93
CA VAL A 58 -2.57 -26.75 1.61
C VAL A 58 -1.54 -26.26 0.61
N ASP A 59 -2.02 -25.81 -0.55
CA ASP A 59 -1.15 -25.25 -1.57
C ASP A 59 -0.84 -23.79 -1.25
N VAL A 60 0.45 -23.43 -1.27
CA VAL A 60 0.93 -22.07 -0.99
C VAL A 60 1.43 -21.44 -2.28
N HIS A 61 0.67 -20.50 -2.81
CA HIS A 61 0.99 -19.76 -4.03
C HIS A 61 1.68 -18.45 -3.67
N LEU A 62 3.00 -18.48 -3.52
CA LEU A 62 3.77 -17.25 -3.29
C LEU A 62 3.68 -16.34 -4.53
N PRO A 63 3.40 -15.04 -4.34
CA PRO A 63 3.30 -14.14 -5.47
C PRO A 63 4.69 -13.88 -6.05
N GLN A 64 4.77 -13.67 -7.36
CA GLN A 64 6.03 -13.29 -7.97
C GLN A 64 6.52 -11.96 -7.39
N PRO A 65 7.82 -11.84 -7.02
CA PRO A 65 8.36 -10.58 -6.55
C PRO A 65 8.17 -9.47 -7.59
N CYS A 66 7.41 -8.42 -7.26
CA CYS A 66 7.20 -7.29 -8.15
C CYS A 66 7.77 -5.99 -7.56
N SER A 67 8.57 -5.29 -8.35
CA SER A 67 9.02 -3.92 -8.02
C SER A 67 7.92 -2.93 -8.42
N ARG A 68 7.80 -1.84 -7.66
CA ARG A 68 6.87 -0.74 -7.95
C ARG A 68 7.59 0.60 -7.86
N GLU A 69 7.23 1.52 -8.76
CA GLU A 69 7.74 2.89 -8.71
C GLU A 69 6.84 3.76 -7.84
N LEU A 70 7.26 4.15 -6.65
CA LEU A 70 6.56 5.13 -5.84
C LEU A 70 6.75 6.54 -6.45
N ARG A 71 5.64 7.16 -6.86
CA ARG A 71 5.60 8.44 -7.60
C ARG A 71 5.12 9.61 -6.75
N ARG A 72 4.16 9.39 -5.85
CA ARG A 72 3.58 10.44 -5.00
C ARG A 72 3.18 9.88 -3.64
N ILE A 73 3.39 10.69 -2.60
CA ILE A 73 2.77 10.50 -1.28
C ILE A 73 1.92 11.73 -0.99
N ARG A 74 0.68 11.52 -0.57
CA ARG A 74 -0.26 12.58 -0.22
C ARG A 74 -0.98 12.28 1.09
N LEU A 75 -1.16 13.31 1.91
CA LEU A 75 -1.93 13.25 3.14
C LEU A 75 -3.12 14.20 2.98
N TYR A 76 -4.33 13.65 3.02
CA TYR A 76 -5.56 14.42 2.95
C TYR A 76 -6.07 14.78 4.35
N ASP A 77 -6.82 15.87 4.42
CA ASP A 77 -7.50 16.33 5.65
C ASP A 77 -6.55 16.45 6.85
N THR A 78 -5.39 17.06 6.61
CA THR A 78 -4.39 17.35 7.65
C THR A 78 -4.77 18.60 8.44
N VAL A 79 -4.59 18.59 9.75
CA VAL A 79 -4.89 19.75 10.60
C VAL A 79 -3.66 20.13 11.43
N ASN A 80 -3.58 21.38 11.88
CA ASN A 80 -2.52 21.85 12.79
C ASN A 80 -1.07 21.63 12.30
N THR A 81 -0.87 21.40 10.99
CA THR A 81 0.44 21.23 10.39
C THR A 81 0.45 21.64 8.92
N ASN A 82 1.58 22.18 8.47
CA ASN A 82 1.82 22.54 7.07
C ASN A 82 2.86 21.64 6.40
N SER A 83 3.41 20.67 7.15
CA SER A 83 4.41 19.74 6.65
C SER A 83 4.48 18.45 7.46
N VAL A 84 4.76 17.34 6.80
CA VAL A 84 5.02 16.04 7.43
C VAL A 84 6.23 15.41 6.77
N PHE A 85 7.22 15.02 7.56
CA PHE A 85 8.38 14.28 7.06
C PHE A 85 8.03 12.81 6.95
N PHE A 86 8.65 12.12 5.99
CA PHE A 86 8.49 10.67 5.87
C PHE A 86 9.79 9.98 5.49
N VAL A 87 9.88 8.72 5.88
CA VAL A 87 10.96 7.79 5.52
C VAL A 87 10.33 6.54 4.92
N VAL A 88 10.77 6.16 3.72
CA VAL A 88 10.42 4.91 3.05
C VAL A 88 11.59 3.95 3.21
N SER A 89 11.30 2.74 3.65
CA SER A 89 12.29 1.68 3.81
C SER A 89 11.77 0.37 3.26
N GLU A 90 12.67 -0.46 2.75
CA GLU A 90 12.38 -1.84 2.35
C GLU A 90 13.30 -2.83 3.07
N LEU A 91 12.93 -4.10 3.15
CA LEU A 91 13.77 -5.12 3.78
C LEU A 91 14.88 -5.57 2.82
N GLN A 92 16.13 -5.42 3.23
CA GLN A 92 17.28 -5.86 2.44
C GLN A 92 17.60 -7.33 2.71
N GLU A 93 17.75 -8.11 1.65
CA GLU A 93 18.31 -9.46 1.74
C GLU A 93 19.83 -9.38 1.84
N ILE A 94 20.39 -9.97 2.90
CA ILE A 94 21.83 -10.09 3.09
C ILE A 94 22.19 -11.57 2.87
N PRO A 95 23.16 -11.87 1.98
CA PRO A 95 23.62 -13.25 1.79
C PRO A 95 23.98 -13.91 3.12
N ASP A 96 23.58 -15.17 3.27
CA ASP A 96 23.87 -16.01 4.44
C ASP A 96 23.28 -15.51 5.77
N GLN A 97 22.39 -14.51 5.74
CA GLN A 97 21.66 -14.05 6.92
C GLN A 97 20.16 -14.25 6.77
N MET A 98 19.56 -14.80 7.83
CA MET A 98 18.10 -14.91 7.92
C MET A 98 17.43 -13.59 8.31
N ASN A 99 18.18 -12.66 8.92
CA ASN A 99 17.69 -11.33 9.26
C ASN A 99 17.74 -10.43 8.02
N ARG A 100 16.63 -9.72 7.77
CA ARG A 100 16.51 -8.74 6.69
C ARG A 100 16.32 -7.36 7.32
N PRO A 101 17.40 -6.57 7.50
CA PRO A 101 17.27 -5.25 8.11
C PRO A 101 16.54 -4.28 7.16
N PRO A 102 15.80 -3.30 7.70
CA PRO A 102 15.20 -2.25 6.88
C PRO A 102 16.28 -1.27 6.38
N VAL A 103 16.25 -0.96 5.09
CA VAL A 103 17.12 0.02 4.43
C VAL A 103 16.29 1.21 3.96
N GLU A 104 16.74 2.43 4.26
CA GLU A 104 16.10 3.66 3.80
C GLU A 104 16.34 3.84 2.29
N VAL A 105 15.25 3.89 1.52
CA VAL A 105 15.27 4.16 0.07
C VAL A 105 14.88 5.61 -0.24
N ALA A 106 14.13 6.26 0.66
CA ALA A 106 13.79 7.67 0.51
C ALA A 106 13.47 8.34 1.84
N LYS A 107 13.85 9.62 1.97
CA LYS A 107 13.48 10.49 3.09
C LYS A 107 13.18 11.89 2.59
N ARG A 108 11.94 12.33 2.76
CA ARG A 108 11.42 13.58 2.17
C ARG A 108 10.38 14.22 3.08
N CYS A 109 9.72 15.28 2.60
CA CYS A 109 8.79 16.10 3.36
C CYS A 109 7.60 16.48 2.48
N CYS A 110 6.41 16.01 2.85
CA CYS A 110 5.14 16.49 2.28
C CYS A 110 4.87 17.91 2.78
N ARG A 111 4.44 18.79 1.88
CA ARG A 111 4.14 20.20 2.18
C ARG A 111 2.80 20.60 1.56
N GLN A 112 2.24 21.71 2.00
CA GLN A 112 1.02 22.26 1.41
C GLN A 112 1.18 22.53 -0.08
N ILE A 113 0.14 22.19 -0.84
CA ILE A 113 0.04 22.51 -2.26
C ILE A 113 -0.15 24.02 -2.40
N LYS A 114 0.81 24.71 -3.04
CA LYS A 114 0.67 26.15 -3.32
C LYS A 114 -0.15 26.34 -4.60
N LYS A 115 -1.18 27.21 -4.55
CA LYS A 115 -1.89 27.65 -5.76
C LYS A 115 -0.89 28.23 -6.75
N GLY A 116 -0.84 27.68 -7.97
CA GLY A 116 0.06 28.11 -9.05
C GLY A 116 1.33 27.26 -9.26
N SER A 117 1.63 26.28 -8.40
CA SER A 117 2.67 25.29 -8.71
C SER A 117 2.07 24.08 -9.42
N GLU A 118 1.68 24.27 -10.68
CA GLU A 118 1.55 23.15 -11.61
C GLU A 118 2.95 22.60 -11.87
N ALA A 119 3.42 21.73 -10.97
CA ALA A 119 4.57 20.90 -11.29
C ALA A 119 4.12 19.94 -12.40
N ASN A 120 4.64 20.17 -13.60
CA ASN A 120 4.40 19.41 -14.81
C ASN A 120 4.28 17.90 -14.58
N CYS A 121 3.28 17.31 -15.25
CA CYS A 121 3.11 15.88 -15.53
C CYS A 121 3.06 14.94 -14.30
N SER A 122 1.96 14.99 -13.54
CA SER A 122 1.42 13.74 -13.01
C SER A 122 0.65 13.06 -14.15
N PRO A 123 0.86 11.76 -14.45
CA PRO A 123 -0.05 11.07 -15.35
C PRO A 123 -1.46 11.23 -14.76
N ARG A 124 -2.37 11.86 -15.51
CA ARG A 124 -3.77 12.04 -15.11
C ARG A 124 -4.52 10.71 -15.11
N TYR A 125 -3.84 9.58 -14.99
CA TYR A 125 -4.38 8.26 -15.23
C TYR A 125 -3.76 7.26 -14.25
N PHE A 126 -4.60 6.53 -13.54
CA PHE A 126 -4.24 5.40 -12.70
C PHE A 126 -4.56 4.11 -13.43
N LEU A 127 -3.66 3.14 -13.35
CA LEU A 127 -3.89 1.79 -13.84
C LEU A 127 -4.44 0.93 -12.71
N SER A 128 -5.60 0.31 -12.91
CA SER A 128 -6.10 -0.77 -12.06
C SER A 128 -6.29 -2.04 -12.88
N TYR A 129 -5.92 -3.17 -12.30
CA TYR A 129 -6.16 -4.49 -12.87
C TYR A 129 -7.40 -5.07 -12.21
N VAL A 130 -8.42 -5.39 -13.01
CA VAL A 130 -9.62 -6.10 -12.55
C VAL A 130 -9.40 -7.58 -12.84
N GLU A 131 -9.29 -8.39 -11.78
CA GLU A 131 -9.41 -9.85 -11.90
C GLU A 131 -10.88 -10.16 -12.20
N GLY A 132 -11.15 -11.01 -13.19
CA GLY A 132 -12.50 -11.47 -13.49
C GLY A 132 -13.07 -12.24 -12.30
N ASP A 133 -14.37 -12.08 -12.03
CA ASP A 133 -15.04 -12.84 -10.98
C ASP A 133 -14.87 -14.35 -11.26
N GLU A 134 -14.22 -15.07 -10.34
CA GLU A 134 -14.07 -16.52 -10.40
C GLU A 134 -15.40 -17.22 -10.05
N GLU A 135 -16.44 -16.96 -10.83
CA GLU A 135 -17.63 -17.81 -10.89
C GLU A 135 -17.77 -18.38 -12.32
N GLY A 136 -16.99 -19.44 -12.57
CA GLY A 136 -17.38 -20.47 -13.55
C GLY A 136 -17.05 -20.22 -15.03
N ALA A 137 -15.88 -19.65 -15.37
CA ALA A 137 -15.41 -19.62 -16.76
C ALA A 137 -14.06 -20.34 -16.94
N THR A 138 -14.02 -21.18 -17.97
CA THR A 138 -12.92 -22.02 -18.45
C THR A 138 -11.60 -21.24 -18.58
N GLN A 139 -10.48 -21.92 -18.29
CA GLN A 139 -9.11 -21.44 -18.48
C GLN A 139 -8.83 -21.12 -19.95
N GLU A 140 -9.21 -19.93 -20.40
CA GLU A 140 -8.53 -19.22 -21.47
C GLU A 140 -7.83 -18.02 -20.86
N SER A 141 -6.62 -17.75 -21.33
CA SER A 141 -5.79 -16.63 -20.91
C SER A 141 -6.46 -15.31 -21.29
N GLU A 142 -7.45 -14.87 -20.51
CA GLU A 142 -8.01 -13.53 -20.65
C GLU A 142 -6.92 -12.53 -20.23
N GLU A 143 -6.49 -11.69 -21.18
CA GLU A 143 -5.63 -10.56 -20.86
C GLU A 143 -6.29 -9.76 -19.73
N PRO A 144 -5.54 -9.40 -18.67
CA PRO A 144 -6.12 -8.72 -17.53
C PRO A 144 -6.79 -7.43 -17.99
N ARG A 145 -8.06 -7.23 -17.64
CA ARG A 145 -8.80 -6.01 -17.99
C ARG A 145 -8.16 -4.83 -17.26
N VAL A 146 -7.47 -4.01 -18.04
CA VAL A 146 -6.80 -2.80 -17.56
C VAL A 146 -7.80 -1.64 -17.59
N VAL A 147 -8.15 -1.12 -16.41
CA VAL A 147 -8.96 0.09 -16.29
C VAL A 147 -8.03 1.28 -16.09
N VAL A 148 -8.24 2.30 -16.92
CA VAL A 148 -7.53 3.58 -16.83
C VAL A 148 -8.48 4.58 -16.16
N GLN A 149 -8.21 4.93 -14.90
CA GLN A 149 -9.00 5.92 -14.18
C GLN A 149 -8.36 7.30 -14.30
N MET A 150 -9.10 8.31 -14.75
CA MET A 150 -8.55 9.66 -14.72
C MET A 150 -8.40 10.19 -13.28
N ASP A 151 -7.27 10.81 -12.98
CA ASP A 151 -7.09 11.66 -11.79
C ASP A 151 -7.90 12.94 -12.03
N THR A 152 -9.22 12.86 -11.78
CA THR A 152 -10.10 14.02 -11.73
C THR A 152 -9.86 14.74 -10.40
N GLU A 153 -8.66 15.32 -10.24
CA GLU A 153 -8.31 16.12 -9.07
C GLU A 153 -9.40 17.19 -8.88
N SER A 154 -10.32 16.95 -7.96
CA SER A 154 -11.43 17.87 -7.73
C SER A 154 -10.85 19.18 -7.20
N PRO A 155 -11.27 20.35 -7.72
CA PRO A 155 -10.92 21.65 -7.16
C PRO A 155 -11.21 21.76 -5.65
N ILE A 156 -12.13 20.94 -5.13
CA ILE A 156 -12.49 20.82 -3.71
C ILE A 156 -11.33 20.25 -2.87
N LEU A 157 -10.41 19.47 -3.45
CA LEU A 157 -9.22 18.98 -2.76
C LEU A 157 -8.26 20.12 -2.37
N TYR A 158 -8.29 21.25 -3.09
CA TYR A 158 -7.57 22.47 -2.70
C TYR A 158 -8.25 23.27 -1.58
N GLN A 159 -9.51 22.96 -1.25
CA GLN A 159 -10.19 23.51 -0.06
C GLN A 159 -9.88 22.71 1.21
N LYS A 160 -9.46 21.45 1.07
CA LYS A 160 -9.02 20.62 2.20
C LYS A 160 -7.51 20.80 2.39
N ASN A 161 -7.07 20.88 3.64
CA ASN A 161 -5.65 20.97 4.00
C ASN A 161 -4.91 19.69 3.57
N CYS A 162 -4.32 19.71 2.38
CA CYS A 162 -3.63 18.60 1.77
C CYS A 162 -2.11 18.84 1.80
N LEU A 163 -1.35 17.82 2.19
CA LEU A 163 0.11 17.82 2.08
C LEU A 163 0.53 16.80 1.04
N ASP A 164 1.42 17.19 0.12
CA ASP A 164 1.89 16.28 -0.92
C ASP A 164 3.40 16.32 -1.11
N TYR A 165 3.91 15.24 -1.68
CA TYR A 165 5.26 15.17 -2.22
C TYR A 165 5.23 14.31 -3.50
N ARG A 166 5.67 14.90 -4.61
CA ARG A 166 5.88 14.20 -5.88
C ARG A 166 7.37 13.94 -6.08
N PHE A 167 7.72 12.72 -6.46
CA PHE A 167 9.10 12.35 -6.76
C PHE A 167 9.46 12.75 -8.19
N ASN A 168 10.45 13.63 -8.35
CA ASN A 168 10.97 13.99 -9.68
C ASN A 168 11.51 12.76 -10.42
N LYS A 169 12.18 11.87 -9.67
CA LYS A 169 12.57 10.54 -10.12
C LYS A 169 11.87 9.54 -9.21
N PRO A 170 10.93 8.70 -9.72
CA PRO A 170 10.23 7.72 -8.92
C PRO A 170 11.19 6.82 -8.14
N VAL A 171 10.77 6.41 -6.93
CA VAL A 171 11.57 5.53 -6.07
C VAL A 171 11.09 4.10 -6.30
N GLU A 172 11.98 3.25 -6.80
CA GLU A 172 11.69 1.82 -6.88
C GLU A 172 11.66 1.22 -5.48
N VAL A 173 10.61 0.43 -5.20
CA VAL A 173 10.46 -0.34 -3.96
C VAL A 173 10.06 -1.77 -4.29
N LYS A 174 10.51 -2.74 -3.48
CA LYS A 174 10.23 -4.16 -3.69
C LYS A 174 9.97 -4.91 -2.37
N GLY A 175 9.03 -5.85 -2.39
CA GLY A 175 8.74 -6.72 -1.26
C GLY A 175 8.07 -5.96 -0.12
N ASP A 176 8.54 -6.18 1.11
CA ASP A 176 7.99 -5.55 2.31
C ASP A 176 8.51 -4.12 2.46
N VAL A 177 7.59 -3.16 2.36
CA VAL A 177 7.86 -1.73 2.43
C VAL A 177 7.26 -1.14 3.68
N ARG A 178 8.00 -0.26 4.34
CA ARG A 178 7.56 0.52 5.49
C ARG A 178 7.65 2.01 5.17
N VAL A 179 6.58 2.75 5.43
CA VAL A 179 6.56 4.22 5.34
C VAL A 179 6.27 4.79 6.73
N ILE A 180 7.22 5.52 7.30
CA ILE A 180 7.11 6.14 8.63
C ILE A 180 6.97 7.65 8.46
N PHE A 181 6.02 8.24 9.18
CA PHE A 181 5.74 9.68 9.15
C PHE A 181 6.17 10.35 10.47
N TYR A 182 6.71 11.55 10.36
CA TYR A 182 7.26 12.33 11.48
C TYR A 182 6.81 13.78 11.40
N GLN A 183 6.59 14.40 12.56
CA GLN A 183 6.28 15.83 12.63
C GLN A 183 7.51 16.69 12.30
N LYS A 184 8.69 16.25 12.71
CA LYS A 184 10.00 16.90 12.50
C LYS A 184 11.02 15.83 12.13
N LEU A 185 12.08 16.20 11.42
CA LEU A 185 13.17 15.27 11.06
C LEU A 185 13.85 14.62 12.28
N ILE A 186 13.87 15.35 13.39
CA ILE A 186 14.35 14.89 14.69
C ILE A 186 13.18 15.07 15.65
N GLY A 187 12.56 13.94 16.04
CA GLY A 187 11.36 13.94 16.86
C GLY A 187 10.64 12.60 16.86
N GLY A 188 9.50 12.54 17.55
CA GLY A 188 8.68 11.34 17.62
C GLY A 188 8.00 11.03 16.28
N ARG A 189 7.84 9.73 15.99
CA ARG A 189 6.99 9.25 14.89
C ARG A 189 5.53 9.61 15.15
N LEU A 190 4.81 9.96 14.09
CA LEU A 190 3.36 10.18 14.12
C LEU A 190 2.62 8.85 14.00
N PHE A 191 2.96 8.09 12.96
CA PHE A 191 2.39 6.80 12.60
C PHE A 191 3.23 6.17 11.47
N TYR A 192 2.96 4.93 11.11
CA TYR A 192 3.55 4.29 9.95
C TYR A 192 2.60 3.27 9.32
N ALA A 193 2.93 2.79 8.12
CA ALA A 193 2.26 1.65 7.51
C ALA A 193 3.32 0.69 6.95
N CYS A 194 3.07 -0.61 7.06
CA CYS A 194 3.82 -1.64 6.36
C CYS A 194 2.92 -2.38 5.37
N PHE A 195 3.37 -2.58 4.15
CA PHE A 195 2.65 -3.30 3.10
C PHE A 195 3.65 -4.07 2.25
N ASN A 196 3.17 -4.93 1.36
CA ASN A 196 4.02 -5.67 0.44
C ASN A 196 3.63 -5.35 -1.00
N THR A 197 4.62 -5.07 -1.85
CA THR A 197 4.40 -4.61 -3.23
C THR A 197 3.65 -5.63 -4.09
N ALA A 198 3.78 -6.93 -3.78
CA ALA A 198 3.10 -8.00 -4.50
C ALA A 198 1.57 -7.92 -4.42
N PHE A 199 1.02 -7.30 -3.37
CA PHE A 199 -0.42 -7.19 -3.15
C PHE A 199 -1.01 -5.86 -3.63
N ILE A 200 -0.23 -5.04 -4.33
CA ILE A 200 -0.69 -3.77 -4.91
C ILE A 200 -1.42 -4.07 -6.22
N LYS A 201 -2.76 -4.13 -6.19
CA LYS A 201 -3.59 -4.41 -7.38
C LYS A 201 -3.86 -3.19 -8.26
N SER A 202 -3.84 -1.99 -7.68
CA SER A 202 -4.02 -0.73 -8.40
C SER A 202 -2.80 0.17 -8.22
N SER A 203 -2.66 1.18 -9.07
CA SER A 203 -1.63 2.22 -8.92
C SER A 203 -1.81 3.05 -7.65
N LEU A 204 -2.89 2.87 -6.87
CA LEU A 204 -3.23 3.71 -5.73
C LEU A 204 -3.42 2.87 -4.46
N LEU A 205 -2.62 3.14 -3.43
CA LEU A 205 -2.78 2.54 -2.11
C LEU A 205 -3.17 3.60 -1.10
N GLN A 206 -4.32 3.43 -0.46
CA GLN A 206 -4.85 4.37 0.52
C GLN A 206 -4.94 3.73 1.91
N PHE A 207 -4.53 4.50 2.93
CA PHE A 207 -4.61 4.13 4.33
C PHE A 207 -5.42 5.17 5.08
N THR A 208 -6.55 4.76 5.65
CA THR A 208 -7.29 5.59 6.61
C THR A 208 -6.54 5.61 7.95
N ILE A 209 -6.97 6.46 8.88
CA ILE A 209 -6.40 6.46 10.23
C ILE A 209 -6.47 5.08 10.92
N ARG A 210 -7.45 4.23 10.57
CA ARG A 210 -7.62 2.88 11.14
C ARG A 210 -6.61 1.87 10.57
N ASP A 211 -6.01 2.19 9.43
CA ASP A 211 -5.05 1.32 8.73
C ASP A 211 -3.59 1.64 9.09
N LEU A 212 -3.37 2.68 9.91
CA LEU A 212 -2.07 3.18 10.30
C LEU A 212 -1.64 2.63 11.66
N ASP A 213 -0.36 2.30 11.77
CA ASP A 213 0.23 1.73 12.96
C ASP A 213 0.69 2.82 13.93
N LYS A 214 0.53 2.53 15.22
CA LYS A 214 1.07 3.33 16.34
C LYS A 214 0.69 4.80 16.28
N VAL A 215 -0.52 5.10 15.82
CA VAL A 215 -1.10 6.46 15.85
C VAL A 215 -1.26 6.90 17.30
N GLY A 216 -0.35 7.75 17.77
CA GLY A 216 -0.38 8.34 19.11
C GLY A 216 -1.21 9.62 19.19
N SER A 217 -1.12 10.34 20.31
CA SER A 217 -1.73 11.68 20.46
C SER A 217 -1.20 12.68 19.43
N ALA A 218 0.11 12.70 19.20
CA ALA A 218 0.72 13.54 18.17
C ALA A 218 0.23 13.20 16.75
N GLY A 219 0.12 11.91 16.42
CA GLY A 219 -0.48 11.45 15.17
C GLY A 219 -1.92 11.92 15.01
N ARG A 220 -2.76 11.67 16.03
CA ARG A 220 -4.17 12.11 16.03
C ARG A 220 -4.33 13.62 15.93
N SER A 221 -3.44 14.41 16.52
CA SER A 221 -3.52 15.87 16.51
C SER A 221 -3.42 16.50 15.11
N ILE A 222 -2.91 15.76 14.13
CA ILE A 222 -2.79 16.20 12.74
C ILE A 222 -3.80 15.55 11.78
N CYS A 223 -4.59 14.58 12.25
CA CYS A 223 -5.53 13.84 11.44
C CYS A 223 -6.95 14.42 11.61
N GLY A 224 -7.49 15.02 10.56
CA GLY A 224 -8.90 15.40 10.51
C GLY A 224 -9.85 14.19 10.39
N PRO A 225 -11.18 14.42 10.44
CA PRO A 225 -12.18 13.36 10.41
C PRO A 225 -12.13 12.44 9.18
N ALA A 226 -11.68 12.95 8.04
CA ALA A 226 -11.54 12.25 6.77
C ALA A 226 -10.06 12.03 6.40
N PHE A 227 -9.17 12.00 7.39
CA PHE A 227 -7.74 11.81 7.16
C PHE A 227 -7.42 10.49 6.46
N CYS A 228 -6.64 10.58 5.39
CA CYS A 228 -6.05 9.41 4.74
C CYS A 228 -4.67 9.72 4.14
N VAL A 229 -3.84 8.68 4.08
CA VAL A 229 -2.56 8.67 3.37
C VAL A 229 -2.73 7.94 2.06
N GLU A 230 -2.30 8.55 0.97
CA GLU A 230 -2.31 8.00 -0.37
C GLU A 230 -0.89 7.83 -0.88
N LEU A 231 -0.59 6.63 -1.39
CA LEU A 231 0.63 6.28 -2.09
C LEU A 231 0.29 5.96 -3.55
N LEU A 232 0.89 6.69 -4.48
CA LEU A 232 0.72 6.48 -5.91
C LEU A 232 1.93 5.73 -6.46
N PHE A 233 1.68 4.60 -7.10
CA PHE A 233 2.66 3.76 -7.76
C PHE A 233 2.55 3.82 -9.28
N GLY A 234 3.66 3.55 -9.98
CA GLY A 234 3.66 3.22 -11.40
C GLY A 234 3.10 1.81 -11.67
N PRO A 235 2.89 1.47 -12.96
CA PRO A 235 2.41 0.15 -13.37
C PRO A 235 3.35 -0.97 -12.92
N ALA A 236 2.81 -2.18 -12.77
CA ALA A 236 3.54 -3.36 -12.28
C ALA A 236 4.68 -3.81 -13.22
N ASN A 237 4.46 -3.62 -14.53
CA ASN A 237 5.32 -4.15 -15.58
C ASN A 237 5.99 -3.01 -16.36
N ARG A 238 7.33 -3.02 -16.40
CA ARG A 238 8.13 -2.11 -17.25
C ARG A 238 7.82 -2.27 -18.75
N SER A 239 7.39 -3.46 -19.21
CA SER A 239 7.02 -3.69 -20.62
C SER A 239 5.79 -2.89 -21.07
N LEU A 240 4.84 -2.63 -20.16
CA LEU A 240 3.71 -1.75 -20.42
C LEU A 240 4.10 -0.28 -20.26
N SER A 241 5.09 0.04 -19.43
CA SER A 241 5.60 1.43 -19.34
C SER A 241 6.21 1.88 -20.66
N SER A 242 6.86 1.00 -21.43
CA SER A 242 7.37 1.33 -22.78
C SER A 242 6.24 1.52 -23.80
N ALA A 243 5.18 0.70 -23.76
CA ALA A 243 4.04 0.81 -24.67
C ALA A 243 3.24 2.12 -24.49
N PHE A 244 3.19 2.64 -23.25
CA PHE A 244 2.57 3.94 -22.99
C PHE A 244 3.54 5.11 -23.16
N SER A 245 4.85 4.93 -22.94
CA SER A 245 5.87 5.95 -23.25
C SER A 245 5.86 6.33 -24.73
N SER A 246 5.70 5.36 -25.63
CA SER A 246 5.63 5.62 -27.08
C SER A 246 4.37 6.36 -27.52
N ASN A 247 3.27 6.30 -26.75
CA ASN A 247 2.03 7.03 -27.05
C ASN A 247 2.03 8.47 -26.54
N TYR A 248 2.91 8.83 -25.59
CA TYR A 248 3.06 10.22 -25.14
C TYR A 248 3.77 11.10 -26.18
N ASP A 249 4.65 10.53 -27.01
CA ASP A 249 5.31 11.28 -28.09
C ASP A 249 4.37 11.58 -29.28
N VAL A 250 3.29 10.81 -29.43
CA VAL A 250 2.34 10.97 -30.55
C VAL A 250 1.21 11.97 -30.24
N MET A 251 0.90 12.22 -28.96
CA MET A 251 -0.21 13.11 -28.56
C MET A 251 0.19 14.58 -28.31
N ASN A 252 1.44 14.96 -28.58
CA ASN A 252 1.92 16.35 -28.51
C ASN A 252 2.09 17.02 -29.90
N LEU A 253 1.58 16.39 -30.95
CA LEU A 253 1.40 17.03 -32.25
C LEU A 253 -0.10 17.17 -32.47
N TYR A 254 -0.66 18.32 -32.11
CA TYR A 254 -1.74 19.09 -32.78
C TYR A 254 -2.30 20.14 -31.82
#